data_AF-A0A5J4QXR1-F1
#
_entry.id   AF-A0A5J4QXR1-F1
#
_cell.length_a   1.000
_cell.length_b   1.000
_cell.length_c   1.000
_cell.angle_alpha   90.00
_cell.angle_beta   90.00
_cell.angle_gamma   90.00
#
_symmetry.space_group_name_H-M   'P 1'
#
loop_
_entity.id
_entity.type
_entity.pdbx_description
1 polymer ?
#
loop_
_entity_poly.entity_id
_entity_poly.type
_entity_poly.pdbx_seq_one_letter_code
_entity_poly.pdbx_strand_id
1 'polypeptide(L)'
;MKKVFSFLLFVVIYSHGLSAQDYTKLTVDTVVKRMVDQLLLYPQEKIHVQVDRSAYLPGDTVWLKAYLVHAAFHIPSNQSRYVYIELINPLDSLTNRIKLRPDKENMFYGYIPLPMELPDEIRSGIYFLHDG
;
A
#
# COMPACT_ATOMS: atom_id res chain seq x y z
N MET A 1 -54.34 -7.73 -37.41
CA MET A 1 -53.53 -6.50 -37.22
C MET A 1 -52.69 -6.52 -35.94
N LYS A 2 -53.28 -6.76 -34.74
CA LYS A 2 -52.55 -6.79 -33.46
C LYS A 2 -51.35 -7.78 -33.41
N LYS A 3 -51.50 -8.97 -34.00
CA LYS A 3 -50.43 -9.99 -34.06
C LYS A 3 -49.25 -9.59 -34.95
N VAL A 4 -49.51 -8.86 -36.04
CA VAL A 4 -48.47 -8.36 -36.97
C VAL A 4 -47.71 -7.21 -36.32
N PHE A 5 -48.42 -6.32 -35.62
CA PHE A 5 -47.80 -5.24 -34.85
C PHE A 5 -46.93 -5.78 -33.70
N SER A 6 -47.41 -6.80 -32.98
CA SER A 6 -46.62 -7.48 -31.93
C SER A 6 -45.37 -8.15 -32.48
N PHE A 7 -45.42 -8.73 -33.68
CA PHE A 7 -44.26 -9.34 -34.33
C PHE A 7 -43.22 -8.30 -34.75
N LEU A 8 -43.66 -7.18 -35.34
CA LEU A 8 -42.79 -6.06 -35.70
C LEU A 8 -42.09 -5.46 -34.47
N LEU A 9 -42.80 -5.34 -33.35
CA LEU A 9 -42.24 -4.81 -32.09
C LEU A 9 -41.16 -5.75 -31.51
N PHE A 10 -41.33 -7.06 -31.66
CA PHE A 10 -40.35 -8.06 -31.26
C PHE A 10 -39.06 -8.01 -32.11
N VAL A 11 -39.20 -7.77 -33.43
CA VAL A 11 -38.06 -7.63 -34.35
C VAL A 11 -37.24 -6.37 -34.06
N VAL A 12 -37.91 -5.25 -33.76
CA VAL A 12 -37.23 -4.00 -33.38
C VAL A 12 -36.44 -4.18 -32.08
N ILE A 13 -37.02 -4.80 -31.05
CA ILE A 13 -36.33 -5.07 -29.78
C ILE A 13 -35.11 -6.01 -29.99
N TYR A 14 -35.24 -7.03 -30.83
CA TYR A 14 -34.12 -7.93 -31.15
C TYR A 14 -32.99 -7.21 -31.89
N SER A 15 -33.30 -6.27 -32.78
CA SER A 15 -32.28 -5.50 -33.51
C SER A 15 -31.48 -4.55 -32.62
N HIS A 16 -32.12 -3.97 -31.58
CA HIS A 16 -31.42 -3.14 -30.59
C HIS A 16 -30.55 -3.94 -29.62
N GLY A 17 -30.81 -5.25 -29.44
CA GLY A 17 -29.98 -6.12 -28.59
C GLY A 17 -28.60 -6.45 -29.18
N LEU A 18 -28.41 -6.27 -30.50
CA LEU A 18 -27.17 -6.64 -31.20
C LEU A 18 -26.08 -5.55 -31.14
N SER A 19 -26.44 -4.28 -30.95
CA SER A 19 -25.48 -3.17 -30.87
C SER A 19 -24.88 -2.92 -29.48
N ALA A 20 -25.20 -3.75 -28.48
CA ALA A 20 -24.70 -3.59 -27.11
C ALA A 20 -23.35 -4.29 -26.85
N GLN A 21 -22.87 -5.10 -27.80
CA GLN A 21 -21.59 -5.79 -27.67
C GLN A 21 -20.53 -5.02 -28.46
N ASP A 22 -20.02 -3.94 -27.87
CA ASP A 22 -18.74 -3.38 -28.29
C ASP A 22 -17.66 -4.41 -27.98
N TYR A 23 -17.40 -5.30 -28.94
CA TYR A 23 -16.30 -6.26 -28.91
C TYR A 23 -14.99 -5.50 -29.12
N THR A 24 -14.55 -4.77 -28.09
CA THR A 24 -13.15 -4.37 -27.99
C THR A 24 -12.36 -5.65 -27.79
N LYS A 25 -11.86 -6.20 -28.90
CA LYS A 25 -10.98 -7.38 -28.89
C LYS A 25 -9.88 -7.13 -27.87
N LEU A 26 -9.90 -7.88 -26.77
CA LEU A 26 -8.87 -7.79 -25.72
C LEU A 26 -7.56 -8.28 -26.32
N THR A 27 -6.77 -7.36 -26.86
CA THR A 27 -5.43 -7.64 -27.33
C THR A 27 -4.47 -7.56 -26.15
N VAL A 28 -3.35 -8.28 -26.25
CA VAL A 28 -2.25 -8.18 -25.27
C VAL A 28 -1.83 -6.73 -25.09
N ASP A 29 -1.76 -5.96 -26.18
CA ASP A 29 -1.41 -4.53 -26.16
C ASP A 29 -2.38 -3.70 -25.30
N THR A 30 -3.67 -4.02 -25.34
CA THR A 30 -4.68 -3.32 -24.54
C THR A 30 -4.52 -3.61 -23.04
N VAL A 31 -4.20 -4.86 -22.68
CA VAL A 31 -3.96 -5.26 -21.27
C VAL A 31 -2.68 -4.61 -20.75
N VAL A 32 -1.59 -4.68 -21.52
CA VAL A 32 -0.31 -4.06 -21.16
C VAL A 32 -0.49 -2.56 -20.96
N LYS A 33 -1.19 -1.89 -21.89
CA LYS A 33 -1.47 -0.46 -21.76
C LYS A 33 -2.22 -0.14 -20.47
N ARG A 34 -3.31 -0.87 -20.17
CA ARG A 34 -4.09 -0.64 -18.94
C ARG A 34 -3.26 -0.87 -17.67
N MET A 35 -2.36 -1.84 -17.68
CA MET A 35 -1.46 -2.10 -16.56
C MET A 35 -0.43 -0.98 -16.37
N VAL A 36 0.14 -0.47 -17.47
CA VAL A 36 1.03 0.70 -17.44
C VAL A 36 0.26 1.93 -16.94
N ASP A 37 -0.94 2.19 -17.47
CA ASP A 37 -1.78 3.29 -17.04
C ASP A 37 -2.09 3.19 -15.53
N GLN A 38 -2.37 1.99 -15.01
CA GLN A 38 -2.60 1.77 -13.58
C GLN A 38 -1.37 2.14 -12.73
N LEU A 39 -0.17 1.73 -13.16
CA LEU A 39 1.08 2.06 -12.45
C LEU A 39 1.39 3.55 -12.46
N LEU A 40 1.05 4.25 -13.56
CA LEU A 40 1.31 5.68 -13.71
C LEU A 40 0.27 6.55 -13.00
N LEU A 41 -1.01 6.16 -13.03
CA LEU A 41 -2.11 6.91 -12.42
C LEU A 41 -2.20 6.69 -10.91
N TYR A 42 -1.81 5.51 -10.42
CA TYR A 42 -1.91 5.13 -9.02
C TYR A 42 -0.57 4.58 -8.50
N PRO A 43 0.49 5.41 -8.48
CA PRO A 43 1.80 5.00 -7.96
C PRO A 43 1.65 4.51 -6.52
N GLN A 44 2.11 3.29 -6.26
CA GLN A 44 2.08 2.70 -4.93
C GLN A 44 3.43 2.88 -4.26
N GLU A 45 3.43 3.34 -3.01
CA GLU A 45 4.64 3.44 -2.19
C GLU A 45 4.83 2.19 -1.33
N LYS A 46 6.08 1.91 -0.96
CA LYS A 46 6.46 0.83 -0.06
C LYS A 46 7.60 1.31 0.82
N ILE A 47 7.54 0.96 2.10
CA ILE A 47 8.57 1.31 3.08
C ILE A 47 9.37 0.07 3.45
N HIS A 48 10.70 0.20 3.43
CA HIS A 48 11.62 -0.80 3.99
C HIS A 48 12.29 -0.20 5.22
N VAL A 49 12.26 -0.91 6.35
CA VAL A 49 12.91 -0.48 7.58
C VAL A 49 14.06 -1.40 7.91
N GLN A 50 15.23 -0.81 8.18
CA GLN A 50 16.41 -1.50 8.69
C GLN A 50 16.68 -0.99 10.10
N VAL A 51 16.94 -1.93 11.02
CA VAL A 51 17.31 -1.67 12.41
C VAL A 51 18.76 -2.10 12.67
N ASP A 52 19.40 -1.56 13.71
CA ASP A 52 20.81 -1.86 14.03
C ASP A 52 21.03 -3.28 14.58
N ARG A 53 20.05 -3.83 15.30
CA ARG A 53 20.10 -5.14 15.96
C ARG A 53 18.81 -5.93 15.76
N SER A 54 18.91 -7.25 15.85
CA SER A 54 17.76 -8.18 15.76
C SER A 54 16.97 -8.34 17.06
N ALA A 55 17.55 -7.97 18.20
CA ALA A 55 16.94 -8.05 19.51
C ALA A 55 17.46 -6.93 20.43
N TYR A 56 16.62 -6.50 21.37
CA TYR A 56 16.89 -5.39 22.30
C TYR A 56 16.42 -5.76 23.70
N LEU A 57 17.09 -5.20 24.70
CA LEU A 57 16.74 -5.30 26.10
C LEU A 57 15.99 -4.04 26.57
N PRO A 58 15.27 -4.09 27.70
CA PRO A 58 14.72 -2.89 28.33
C PRO A 58 15.79 -1.83 28.56
N GLY A 59 15.49 -0.58 28.23
CA GLY A 59 16.45 0.53 28.28
C GLY A 59 17.37 0.67 27.06
N ASP A 60 17.36 -0.27 26.11
CA ASP A 60 18.06 -0.09 24.83
C ASP A 60 17.41 1.03 23.99
N THR A 61 18.18 1.53 23.01
CA THR A 61 17.66 2.36 21.94
C THR A 61 17.74 1.61 20.62
N VAL A 62 16.60 1.50 19.94
CA VAL A 62 16.49 0.95 18.58
C VAL A 62 16.87 2.04 17.61
N TRP A 63 17.97 1.87 16.87
CA TRP A 63 18.37 2.79 15.80
C TRP A 63 17.88 2.23 14.47
N LEU A 64 17.29 3.10 13.65
CA LEU A 64 16.67 2.65 12.41
C LEU A 64 16.86 3.62 11.26
N LYS A 65 16.80 3.04 10.07
CA LYS A 65 16.79 3.73 8.78
C LYS A 65 15.61 3.18 7.97
N ALA A 66 14.78 4.07 7.45
CA ALA A 66 13.68 3.73 6.57
C ALA A 66 13.93 4.25 5.14
N TYR A 67 13.52 3.44 4.17
CA TYR A 67 13.63 3.69 2.74
C TYR A 67 12.23 3.73 2.15
N LEU A 68 11.83 4.88 1.61
CA LEU A 68 10.56 5.04 0.91
C LEU A 68 10.79 4.83 -0.60
N VAL A 69 10.17 3.80 -1.17
CA VAL A 69 10.37 3.41 -2.57
C VAL A 69 9.06 3.23 -3.31
N HIS A 70 9.10 3.29 -4.64
CA HIS A 70 7.99 2.87 -5.48
C HIS A 70 7.84 1.35 -5.42
N ALA A 71 6.63 0.84 -5.12
CA ALA A 71 6.39 -0.58 -4.87
C ALA A 71 6.74 -1.49 -6.06
N ALA A 72 6.45 -1.06 -7.30
CA ALA A 72 6.79 -1.83 -8.50
C ALA A 72 8.28 -1.76 -8.90
N PHE A 73 8.85 -0.55 -8.95
CA PHE A 73 10.19 -0.32 -9.51
C PHE A 73 11.32 -0.29 -8.48
N HIS A 74 11.02 -0.26 -7.18
CA HIS A 74 11.98 -0.17 -6.07
C HIS A 74 12.97 1.00 -6.17
N ILE A 75 12.56 2.06 -6.86
CA ILE A 75 13.30 3.33 -6.94
C ILE A 75 12.84 4.26 -5.82
N PRO A 76 13.69 5.15 -5.29
CA PRO A 76 13.30 6.11 -4.25
C PRO A 76 12.07 6.92 -4.65
N SER A 77 11.07 6.98 -3.76
CA SER A 77 9.87 7.81 -3.94
C SER A 77 9.97 9.06 -3.09
N ASN A 78 9.60 10.20 -3.68
CA ASN A 78 9.57 11.52 -3.04
C ASN A 78 8.13 12.06 -2.85
N GLN A 79 7.10 11.24 -3.10
CA GLN A 79 5.71 11.70 -3.05
C GLN A 79 5.30 11.98 -1.60
N SER A 80 5.55 11.04 -0.70
CA SER A 80 5.36 11.26 0.74
C SER A 80 6.56 11.98 1.39
N ARG A 81 6.25 12.92 2.29
CA ARG A 81 7.25 13.76 2.99
C ARG A 81 7.55 13.31 4.41
N TYR A 82 6.85 12.31 4.91
CA TYR A 82 7.01 11.78 6.24
C TYR A 82 6.80 10.27 6.25
N VAL A 83 7.51 9.59 7.13
CA VAL A 83 7.29 8.18 7.46
C VAL A 83 6.96 8.10 8.93
N TYR A 84 5.86 7.41 9.26
CA TYR A 84 5.50 7.11 10.64
C TYR A 84 5.95 5.69 10.95
N ILE A 85 6.56 5.50 12.11
CA ILE A 85 6.99 4.19 12.59
C ILE A 85 6.40 3.99 13.97
N GLU A 86 5.69 2.88 14.11
CA GLU A 86 4.97 2.52 15.32
C GLU A 86 5.60 1.29 15.96
N LEU A 87 5.88 1.38 17.25
CA LEU A 87 6.27 0.25 18.08
C LEU A 87 5.00 -0.34 18.68
N ILE A 88 4.57 -1.48 18.17
CA ILE A 88 3.36 -2.19 18.64
C ILE A 88 3.79 -3.39 19.48
N ASN A 89 3.18 -3.54 20.66
CA ASN A 89 3.48 -4.65 21.55
C ASN A 89 2.78 -5.96 21.10
N PRO A 90 3.12 -7.12 21.69
CA PRO A 90 2.50 -8.40 21.33
C PRO A 90 1.00 -8.51 21.58
N LEU A 91 0.42 -7.58 22.34
CA LEU A 91 -1.01 -7.46 22.61
C LEU A 91 -1.71 -6.48 21.64
N ASP A 92 -1.04 -6.10 20.55
CA ASP A 92 -1.53 -5.16 19.53
C ASP A 92 -1.79 -3.73 20.06
N SER A 93 -1.11 -3.34 21.14
CA SER A 93 -1.18 -1.99 21.67
C SER A 93 0.00 -1.14 21.20
N LEU A 94 -0.31 0.05 20.71
CA LEU A 94 0.69 1.07 20.36
C LEU A 94 1.47 1.50 21.61
N THR A 95 2.76 1.24 21.62
CA THR A 95 3.68 1.61 22.71
C THR A 95 4.36 2.95 22.44
N ASN A 96 4.81 3.16 21.20
CA ASN A 96 5.48 4.40 20.80
C ASN A 96 5.26 4.66 19.30
N ARG A 97 5.26 5.93 18.89
CA ARG A 97 5.21 6.35 17.49
C ARG A 97 6.20 7.47 17.24
N ILE A 98 7.02 7.32 16.22
CA ILE A 98 7.92 8.37 15.75
C ILE A 98 7.53 8.83 14.34
N LYS A 99 7.74 10.12 14.06
CA LYS A 99 7.53 10.73 12.74
C LYS A 99 8.87 11.16 12.16
N LEU A 100 9.24 10.58 11.02
CA LEU A 100 10.50 10.82 10.35
C LEU A 100 10.31 11.74 9.14
N ARG A 101 11.25 12.65 8.93
CA ARG A 101 11.32 13.52 7.74
C ARG A 101 12.53 13.07 6.90
N PRO A 102 12.44 13.11 5.56
CA PRO A 102 13.59 12.78 4.72
C PRO A 102 14.69 13.83 4.90
N ASP A 103 15.93 13.37 4.84
CA ASP A 103 17.11 14.21 4.72
C ASP A 103 17.31 14.71 3.27
N LYS A 104 18.51 15.21 2.95
CA LYS A 104 18.84 15.69 1.60
C LYS A 104 18.92 14.59 0.54
N GLU A 105 19.16 13.35 0.96
CA GLU A 105 19.27 12.17 0.10
C GLU A 105 17.96 11.35 0.06
N ASN A 106 16.87 11.92 0.58
CA ASN A 106 15.57 11.27 0.72
C ASN A 106 15.58 10.01 1.61
N MET A 107 16.45 10.04 2.62
CA MET A 107 16.62 8.98 3.61
C MET A 107 15.96 9.36 4.93
N PHE A 108 15.32 8.39 5.58
CA PHE A 108 14.61 8.59 6.83
C PHE A 108 15.38 7.92 7.97
N TYR A 109 15.86 8.72 8.92
CA TYR A 109 16.62 8.24 10.08
C TYR A 109 15.85 8.48 11.36
N GLY A 110 15.89 7.51 12.27
CA GLY A 110 15.17 7.58 13.52
C GLY A 110 15.75 6.71 14.61
N TYR A 111 15.23 6.88 15.81
CA TYR A 111 15.47 5.98 16.91
C TYR A 111 14.25 5.90 17.81
N ILE A 112 14.08 4.77 18.50
CA ILE A 112 13.03 4.54 19.49
C ILE A 112 13.70 4.08 20.79
N PRO A 113 13.69 4.89 21.86
CA PRO A 113 14.15 4.45 23.16
C PRO A 113 13.12 3.50 23.78
N LEU A 114 13.58 2.35 24.28
CA LEU A 114 12.74 1.39 24.99
C LEU A 114 12.71 1.74 26.49
N PRO A 115 11.54 1.65 27.14
CA PRO A 115 11.45 1.91 28.57
C PRO A 115 12.21 0.85 29.39
N MET A 116 12.74 1.25 30.55
CA MET A 116 13.46 0.35 31.47
C MET A 116 12.50 -0.59 32.20
N GLU A 117 11.29 -0.11 32.50
CA GLU A 117 10.19 -0.91 33.03
C GLU A 117 9.21 -1.16 31.88
N LEU A 118 9.30 -2.35 31.30
CA LEU A 118 8.23 -2.86 30.45
C LEU A 118 7.12 -3.35 31.40
N PRO A 119 5.86 -2.92 31.24
CA PRO A 119 4.72 -3.48 31.98
C PRO A 119 4.78 -5.01 31.99
N ASP A 120 4.31 -5.69 33.04
CA ASP A 120 4.50 -7.13 33.23
C ASP A 120 4.01 -8.00 32.04
N GLU A 121 3.11 -7.46 31.22
CA GLU A 121 2.61 -8.04 29.96
C GLU A 121 3.61 -8.00 28.77
N ILE A 122 4.72 -7.27 28.92
CA ILE A 122 5.58 -6.74 27.83
C ILE A 122 7.03 -7.29 27.92
N ARG A 123 7.30 -8.23 28.85
CA ARG A 123 8.68 -8.66 29.19
C ARG A 123 9.45 -9.36 28.07
N SER A 124 8.78 -9.89 27.04
CA SER A 124 9.42 -10.42 25.83
C SER A 124 8.39 -10.58 24.72
N GLY A 125 8.67 -10.06 23.53
CA GLY A 125 7.82 -10.33 22.37
C GLY A 125 8.33 -9.73 21.08
N ILE A 126 7.70 -10.11 19.98
CA ILE A 126 8.01 -9.59 18.66
C ILE A 126 7.24 -8.28 18.51
N TYR A 127 7.97 -7.19 18.26
CA TYR A 127 7.39 -5.89 17.98
C TYR A 127 7.40 -5.66 16.47
N PHE A 128 6.27 -5.22 15.93
CA PHE A 128 6.15 -4.87 14.51
C PHE A 128 6.32 -3.37 14.33
N LEU A 129 7.06 -3.00 13.28
CA LEU A 129 7.13 -1.63 12.79
C LEU A 129 6.12 -1.50 11.67
N HIS A 130 5.02 -0.78 11.93
CA HIS A 130 4.04 -0.44 10.91
C HIS A 130 4.39 0.88 10.25
N ASP A 131 4.26 0.92 8.92
CA ASP A 131 4.10 2.15 8.17
C ASP A 131 2.62 2.57 8.22
N GLY A 132 2.40 3.83 8.59
CA GLY A 132 1.06 4.46 8.65
C GLY A 132 0.81 5.41 7.49
#